data_AF-C1IIF1-F1
#
_entry.id   AF-C1IIF1-F1
#
_cell.length_a   1.000
_cell.length_b   1.000
_cell.length_c   1.000
_cell.angle_alpha   90.00
_cell.angle_beta   90.00
_cell.angle_gamma   90.00
#
_symmetry.space_group_name_H-M   'P 1'
#
loop_
_entity.id
_entity.type
_entity.pdbx_description
1 polymer ?
#
loop_
_entity_poly.entity_id
_entity_poly.type
_entity_poly.pdbx_seq_one_letter_code
_entity_poly.pdbx_strand_id
1 'polypeptide(L)'
;RPDTFMGATYVAVAAGHPLALEAAEKNAELANFIDECRNTKTAEADMATMDKKGMPTGLYVIHPLTQEKLPIWVANFVLMEYGTGAVMAVPAHDQRDWEFAHKYNLPLKVVIADAEGNEPDISQEAMTEKFALINSG
;
A
#
# COMPACT_ATOMS: atom_id res chain seq x y z
N ARG A 1 -1.25 -7.78 9.80
CA ARG A 1 -2.70 -7.80 10.08
C ARG A 1 -3.38 -8.71 9.07
N PRO A 2 -3.28 -10.06 9.19
CA PRO A 2 -3.93 -10.97 8.24
C PRO A 2 -5.47 -10.90 8.34
N ASP A 3 -5.98 -10.46 9.49
CA ASP A 3 -7.39 -10.17 9.76
C ASP A 3 -7.98 -9.13 8.79
N THR A 4 -7.18 -8.21 8.26
CA THR A 4 -7.64 -7.14 7.37
C THR A 4 -7.45 -7.47 5.88
N PHE A 5 -7.12 -8.71 5.53
CA PHE A 5 -6.70 -9.09 4.18
C PHE A 5 -7.75 -8.76 3.11
N MET A 6 -9.04 -8.94 3.41
CA MET A 6 -10.15 -8.65 2.49
C MET A 6 -10.28 -7.15 2.14
N GLY A 7 -9.62 -6.28 2.91
CA GLY A 7 -9.55 -4.83 2.69
C GLY A 7 -8.35 -4.40 1.84
N ALA A 8 -7.54 -5.34 1.34
CA ALA A 8 -6.41 -5.00 0.49
C ALA A 8 -6.88 -4.46 -0.86
N THR A 9 -6.50 -3.22 -1.19
CA THR A 9 -6.95 -2.53 -2.41
C THR A 9 -5.82 -2.26 -3.41
N TYR A 10 -4.57 -2.34 -2.98
CA TYR A 10 -3.39 -2.29 -3.84
C TYR A 10 -2.21 -3.04 -3.21
N VAL A 11 -1.14 -3.21 -3.98
CA VAL A 11 0.13 -3.76 -3.48
C VAL A 11 1.22 -2.71 -3.68
N ALA A 12 1.98 -2.42 -2.63
CA ALA A 12 3.14 -1.57 -2.71
C ALA A 12 4.43 -2.41 -2.72
N VAL A 13 5.32 -2.14 -3.66
CA VAL A 13 6.64 -2.77 -3.76
C VAL A 13 7.74 -1.72 -3.61
N ALA A 14 8.89 -2.15 -3.09
CA ALA A 14 10.06 -1.29 -3.01
C ALA A 14 10.62 -1.01 -4.42
N ALA A 15 11.32 0.11 -4.57
CA ALA A 15 11.93 0.52 -5.83
C ALA A 15 12.93 -0.52 -6.40
N GLY A 16 13.59 -1.29 -5.54
CA GLY A 16 14.51 -2.35 -5.94
C GLY A 16 13.85 -3.69 -6.28
N HIS A 17 12.53 -3.82 -6.17
CA HIS A 17 11.84 -5.10 -6.34
C HIS A 17 11.88 -5.56 -7.80
N PRO A 18 12.08 -6.86 -8.11
CA PRO A 18 12.16 -7.35 -9.49
C PRO A 18 11.00 -6.92 -10.39
N LEU A 19 9.76 -6.93 -9.86
CA LEU A 19 8.57 -6.44 -10.59
C LEU A 19 8.63 -4.94 -10.92
N ALA A 20 9.21 -4.13 -10.03
CA ALA A 20 9.38 -2.70 -10.28
C ALA A 20 10.39 -2.47 -11.42
N LEU A 21 11.47 -3.24 -11.43
CA LEU A 21 12.51 -3.17 -12.47
C LEU A 21 11.97 -3.64 -13.82
N GLU A 22 11.23 -4.74 -13.86
CA GLU A 22 10.58 -5.24 -15.07
C GLU A 22 9.59 -4.20 -15.63
N ALA A 23 8.77 -3.57 -14.77
CA ALA A 23 7.84 -2.53 -15.20
C ALA A 23 8.57 -1.29 -15.74
N ALA A 24 9.73 -0.94 -15.16
CA ALA A 24 10.53 0.21 -15.58
C ALA A 24 11.22 0.03 -16.94
N GLU A 25 11.45 -1.20 -17.41
CA GLU A 25 12.02 -1.44 -18.75
C GLU A 25 11.22 -0.78 -19.87
N LYS A 26 9.90 -0.63 -19.68
CA LYS A 26 8.98 -0.04 -20.66
C LYS A 26 8.46 1.34 -20.24
N ASN A 27 8.95 1.89 -19.11
CA ASN A 27 8.48 3.14 -18.56
C ASN A 27 9.66 3.96 -18.00
N ALA A 28 10.13 4.93 -18.79
CA ALA A 28 11.25 5.79 -18.44
C ALA A 28 10.99 6.67 -17.21
N GLU A 29 9.73 7.08 -16.99
CA GLU A 29 9.36 7.86 -15.81
C GLU A 29 9.48 6.99 -14.53
N LEU A 30 9.01 5.74 -14.60
CA LEU A 30 9.15 4.79 -13.51
C LEU A 30 10.62 4.44 -13.24
N ALA A 31 11.43 4.29 -14.28
CA ALA A 31 12.87 4.06 -14.15
C ALA A 31 13.55 5.22 -13.39
N ASN A 32 13.25 6.47 -13.76
CA ASN A 32 13.77 7.66 -13.08
C ASN A 32 13.32 7.71 -11.62
N PHE A 33 12.06 7.37 -11.33
CA PHE A 33 11.54 7.34 -9.96
C PHE A 33 12.22 6.27 -9.11
N ILE A 34 12.49 5.09 -9.67
CA ILE A 34 13.25 4.03 -8.99
C ILE A 34 14.66 4.50 -8.64
N ASP A 35 15.33 5.20 -9.56
CA ASP A 35 16.66 5.74 -9.31
C ASP A 35 16.65 6.88 -8.27
N GLU A 36 15.62 7.75 -8.26
CA GLU A 36 15.41 8.75 -7.20
C GLU A 36 15.26 8.08 -5.82
N CYS A 37 14.43 7.02 -5.75
CA CYS A 37 14.20 6.29 -4.52
C CYS A 37 15.47 5.60 -4.00
N ARG A 38 16.29 5.02 -4.89
CA ARG A 38 17.56 4.37 -4.52
C ARG A 38 18.61 5.31 -3.97
N ASN A 39 18.63 6.55 -4.46
CA ASN A 39 19.56 7.58 -4.00
C ASN A 39 19.10 8.24 -2.69
N THR A 40 17.84 8.04 -2.32
CA THR A 40 17.27 8.54 -1.07
C THR A 40 17.58 7.54 0.05
N LYS A 41 18.75 7.69 0.67
CA LYS A 41 19.12 6.93 1.86
C LYS A 41 18.50 7.60 3.07
N THR A 42 17.46 7.00 3.63
CA THR A 42 16.80 7.53 4.82
C THR A 42 16.64 6.42 5.84
N ALA A 43 16.91 6.74 7.11
CA ALA A 43 16.67 5.80 8.19
C ALA A 43 15.16 5.55 8.34
N GLU A 44 14.76 4.37 8.82
CA GLU A 44 13.34 4.02 9.03
C GLU A 44 12.57 5.10 9.81
N ALA A 45 13.22 5.75 10.78
CA ALA A 45 12.64 6.82 11.58
C ALA A 45 12.25 8.07 10.76
N ASP A 46 13.03 8.39 9.72
CA ASP A 46 12.79 9.53 8.84
C ASP A 46 11.71 9.21 7.79
N MET A 47 11.44 7.92 7.54
CA MET A 47 10.42 7.50 6.56
C MET A 47 8.99 7.77 7.02
N ALA A 48 8.77 7.92 8.32
CA ALA A 48 7.47 8.28 8.88
C ALA A 48 7.08 9.73 8.56
N THR A 49 8.06 10.64 8.45
CA THR A 49 7.82 12.07 8.20
C THR A 49 8.04 12.47 6.74
N MET A 50 8.66 11.60 5.93
CA MET A 50 8.82 11.84 4.50
C MET A 50 7.49 11.82 3.74
N ASP A 51 7.40 12.71 2.75
CA ASP A 51 6.32 12.71 1.79
C ASP A 51 6.22 11.34 1.09
N LYS A 52 5.05 10.71 1.17
CA LYS A 52 4.79 9.40 0.57
C LYS A 52 4.68 9.57 -0.93
N LYS A 53 5.72 9.16 -1.65
CA LYS A 53 5.76 9.21 -3.11
C LYS A 53 5.63 7.80 -3.67
N GLY A 54 4.93 7.68 -4.78
CA GLY A 54 4.85 6.44 -5.52
C GLY A 54 4.36 6.62 -6.95
N MET A 55 4.53 5.56 -7.72
CA MET A 55 4.14 5.49 -9.12
C MET A 55 3.48 4.15 -9.45
N PRO A 56 2.46 4.12 -10.31
CA PRO A 56 1.84 2.88 -10.75
C PRO A 56 2.81 2.14 -11.68
N THR A 57 2.91 0.82 -11.49
CA THR A 57 3.73 -0.03 -12.37
C THR A 57 3.01 -0.39 -13.68
N GLY A 58 1.68 -0.25 -13.72
CA GLY A 58 0.83 -0.81 -14.78
C GLY A 58 0.61 -2.32 -14.66
N LEU A 59 1.24 -2.97 -13.69
CA LEU A 59 1.04 -4.38 -13.35
C LEU A 59 -0.07 -4.52 -12.30
N TYR A 60 -0.67 -5.71 -12.27
CA TYR A 60 -1.74 -6.06 -11.34
C TYR A 60 -1.47 -7.45 -10.76
N VAL A 61 -1.84 -7.64 -9.50
CA VAL A 61 -1.99 -8.98 -8.91
C VAL A 61 -3.46 -9.35 -8.79
N ILE A 62 -3.75 -10.63 -8.65
CA ILE A 62 -5.09 -11.12 -8.35
C ILE A 62 -5.19 -11.38 -6.85
N HIS A 63 -6.17 -10.75 -6.19
CA HIS A 63 -6.48 -11.06 -4.80
C HIS A 63 -6.97 -12.52 -4.72
N PRO A 64 -6.34 -13.41 -3.93
CA PRO A 64 -6.61 -14.85 -4.01
C PRO A 64 -8.01 -15.25 -3.54
N LEU A 65 -8.64 -14.46 -2.65
CA LEU A 65 -10.02 -14.71 -2.18
C LEU A 65 -11.08 -14.00 -3.04
N THR A 66 -10.99 -12.67 -3.23
CA THR A 66 -11.99 -11.90 -4.00
C THR A 66 -11.87 -12.04 -5.52
N GLN A 67 -10.73 -12.53 -6.02
CA GLN A 67 -10.38 -12.59 -7.45
C GLN A 67 -10.29 -11.21 -8.14
N GLU A 68 -10.31 -10.12 -7.37
CA GLU A 68 -10.18 -8.76 -7.87
C GLU A 68 -8.74 -8.44 -8.28
N LYS A 69 -8.59 -7.55 -9.26
CA LYS A 69 -7.28 -7.05 -9.69
C LYS A 69 -6.85 -5.92 -8.77
N LEU A 70 -5.71 -6.10 -8.09
CA LEU A 70 -5.10 -5.06 -7.27
C LEU A 70 -3.92 -4.44 -8.04
N PRO A 71 -3.89 -3.11 -8.24
CA PRO A 71 -2.77 -2.46 -8.91
C PRO A 71 -1.50 -2.56 -8.07
N ILE A 72 -0.36 -2.75 -8.73
CA ILE A 72 0.96 -2.74 -8.09
C ILE A 72 1.57 -1.34 -8.24
N TRP A 73 2.03 -0.79 -7.12
CA TRP A 73 2.67 0.52 -7.03
C TRP A 73 4.09 0.40 -6.52
N VAL A 74 5.00 1.20 -7.06
CA VAL A 74 6.30 1.43 -6.43
C VAL A 74 6.13 2.55 -5.42
N ALA A 75 6.56 2.34 -4.19
CA ALA A 75 6.45 3.32 -3.11
C ALA A 75 7.79 3.54 -2.41
N ASN A 76 8.11 4.80 -2.12
CA ASN A 76 9.36 5.18 -1.44
C ASN A 76 9.42 4.76 0.04
N PHE A 77 8.29 4.37 0.62
CA PHE A 77 8.21 3.95 2.01
C PHE A 77 8.26 2.43 2.22
N VAL A 78 8.38 1.64 1.14
CA VAL A 78 8.57 0.19 1.20
C VAL A 78 10.05 -0.11 1.02
N LEU A 79 10.66 -0.79 2.00
CA LEU A 79 12.08 -1.16 1.98
C LEU A 79 12.27 -2.57 1.43
N MET A 80 13.33 -2.77 0.64
CA MET A 80 13.67 -4.09 0.12
C MET A 80 14.12 -5.04 1.23
N GLU A 81 14.78 -4.50 2.26
CA GLU A 81 15.33 -5.23 3.40
C GLU A 81 14.23 -5.64 4.39
N TYR A 82 13.04 -5.04 4.30
CA TYR A 82 11.92 -5.33 5.19
C TYR A 82 10.97 -6.36 4.56
N GLY A 83 10.94 -7.57 5.14
CA GLY A 83 10.09 -8.66 4.67
C GLY A 83 10.54 -9.18 3.29
N THR A 84 9.65 -9.10 2.30
CA THR A 84 9.92 -9.54 0.92
C THR A 84 10.11 -8.37 -0.05
N GLY A 85 10.18 -7.12 0.45
CA GLY A 85 10.17 -5.92 -0.40
C GLY A 85 8.83 -5.64 -1.08
N ALA A 86 7.75 -6.26 -0.59
CA ALA A 86 6.38 -6.10 -1.07
C ALA A 86 5.40 -6.17 0.10
N VAL A 87 4.40 -5.30 0.11
CA VAL A 87 3.35 -5.25 1.14
C VAL A 87 1.97 -5.15 0.51
N MET A 88 1.02 -5.92 1.04
CA MET A 88 -0.39 -5.68 0.75
C MET A 88 -0.81 -4.41 1.48
N ALA A 89 -1.44 -3.48 0.76
CA ALA A 89 -1.87 -2.23 1.36
C ALA A 89 -3.34 -2.28 1.73
N VAL A 90 -3.66 -1.93 2.97
CA VAL A 90 -5.02 -1.95 3.52
C VAL A 90 -5.36 -0.56 4.07
N PRO A 91 -5.71 0.41 3.20
CA PRO A 91 -5.83 1.81 3.57
C PRO A 91 -6.82 2.12 4.68
N ALA A 92 -7.90 1.35 4.81
CA ALA A 92 -8.86 1.59 5.89
C ALA A 92 -8.30 1.27 7.29
N HIS A 93 -7.19 0.52 7.38
CA HIS A 93 -6.68 -0.03 8.64
C HIS A 93 -5.15 0.08 8.85
N ASP A 94 -4.44 0.75 7.95
CA ASP A 94 -3.04 1.17 8.13
C ASP A 94 -2.91 2.65 7.71
N GLN A 95 -2.40 3.49 8.62
CA GLN A 95 -2.33 4.93 8.42
C GLN A 95 -1.40 5.33 7.26
N ARG A 96 -0.30 4.58 7.04
CA ARG A 96 0.63 4.89 5.94
C ARG A 96 0.00 4.56 4.60
N ASP A 97 -0.74 3.44 4.56
CA ASP A 97 -1.48 3.05 3.37
C ASP A 97 -2.63 4.02 3.09
N TRP A 98 -3.28 4.54 4.14
CA TRP A 98 -4.32 5.56 4.07
C TRP A 98 -3.80 6.86 3.48
N GLU A 99 -2.69 7.39 4.00
CA GLU A 99 -2.07 8.62 3.50
C GLU A 99 -1.72 8.51 2.01
N PHE A 100 -1.13 7.36 1.63
CA PHE A 100 -0.81 7.09 0.24
C PHE A 100 -2.07 6.95 -0.63
N ALA A 101 -3.04 6.16 -0.17
CA ALA A 101 -4.29 5.98 -0.91
C ALA A 101 -5.07 7.28 -1.08
N HIS A 102 -5.10 8.13 -0.06
CA HIS A 102 -5.75 9.43 -0.11
C HIS A 102 -5.04 10.36 -1.11
N LYS A 103 -3.70 10.41 -1.05
CA LYS A 103 -2.88 11.22 -1.98
C LYS A 103 -3.06 10.81 -3.45
N TYR A 104 -3.16 9.50 -3.71
CA TYR A 104 -3.23 8.94 -5.06
C TYR A 104 -4.65 8.53 -5.47
N ASN A 105 -5.66 8.88 -4.67
CA ASN A 105 -7.07 8.55 -4.88
C ASN A 105 -7.32 7.05 -5.17
N LEU A 106 -6.66 6.18 -4.39
CA LEU A 106 -6.82 4.73 -4.44
C LEU A 106 -8.02 4.29 -3.60
N PRO A 107 -8.62 3.11 -3.89
CA PRO A 107 -9.77 2.65 -3.15
C PRO A 107 -9.46 2.39 -1.67
N LEU A 108 -10.40 2.72 -0.80
CA LEU A 108 -10.39 2.35 0.62
C LEU A 108 -11.53 1.36 0.85
N LYS A 109 -11.24 0.25 1.56
CA LYS A 109 -12.22 -0.78 1.86
C LYS A 109 -12.17 -1.14 3.34
N VAL A 110 -13.25 -0.82 4.04
CA VAL A 110 -13.42 -1.10 5.46
C VAL A 110 -13.77 -2.57 5.65
N VAL A 111 -13.00 -3.25 6.50
CA VAL A 111 -13.18 -4.67 6.87
C VAL A 111 -13.11 -4.93 8.39
N ILE A 112 -12.89 -3.90 9.20
CA ILE A 112 -12.95 -3.94 10.66
C ILE A 112 -13.98 -2.90 11.10
N ALA A 113 -14.89 -3.31 11.99
CA ALA A 113 -15.89 -2.42 12.59
C ALA A 113 -15.25 -1.46 13.63
N ASP A 114 -16.01 -0.48 14.09
CA ASP A 114 -15.71 0.26 15.32
C ASP A 114 -16.04 -0.56 16.59
N ALA A 115 -15.89 0.06 17.76
CA ALA A 115 -16.17 -0.58 19.05
C ALA A 115 -17.65 -0.95 19.24
N GLU A 116 -18.55 -0.24 18.56
CA GLU A 116 -19.99 -0.43 18.57
C GLU A 116 -20.47 -1.44 17.52
N GLY A 117 -19.57 -1.92 16.64
CA GLY A 117 -19.88 -2.87 15.58
C GLY A 117 -20.39 -2.25 14.27
N ASN A 118 -20.25 -0.93 14.09
CA ASN A 118 -20.61 -0.22 12.86
C ASN A 118 -19.41 -0.01 11.94
N GLU A 119 -19.67 0.53 10.74
CA GLU A 119 -18.58 0.97 9.86
C GLU A 119 -17.91 2.23 10.44
N PRO A 120 -16.58 2.21 10.68
CA PRO A 120 -15.85 3.37 11.17
C PRO A 120 -15.80 4.51 10.16
N ASP A 121 -15.77 5.75 10.66
CA ASP A 121 -15.44 6.93 9.86
C ASP A 121 -13.93 6.96 9.58
N ILE A 122 -13.56 6.76 8.32
CA ILE A 122 -12.17 6.82 7.82
C ILE A 122 -11.92 8.04 6.93
N SER A 123 -12.74 9.09 7.06
CA SER A 123 -12.62 10.31 6.26
C SER A 123 -11.37 11.14 6.58
N GLN A 124 -10.82 11.00 7.80
CA GLN A 124 -9.64 11.74 8.27
C GLN A 124 -8.41 10.85 8.53
N GLU A 125 -8.61 9.58 8.88
CA GLU A 125 -7.52 8.66 9.23
C GLU A 125 -7.95 7.18 9.11
N ALA A 126 -6.99 6.26 9.22
CA ALA A 126 -7.26 4.83 9.23
C ALA A 126 -7.79 4.34 10.59
N MET A 127 -8.74 3.40 10.58
CA MET A 127 -9.15 2.67 11.78
C MET A 127 -8.12 1.57 12.10
N THR A 128 -7.19 1.87 13.00
CA THR A 128 -6.05 0.98 13.32
C THR A 128 -6.34 -0.03 14.43
N GLU A 129 -7.37 0.20 15.24
CA GLU A 129 -7.75 -0.68 16.34
C GLU A 129 -8.24 -2.06 15.87
N LYS A 130 -8.39 -3.00 16.81
CA LYS A 130 -8.82 -4.37 16.53
C LYS A 130 -10.21 -4.59 17.08
N PHE A 131 -11.17 -4.79 16.18
CA PHE A 131 -12.56 -5.11 16.49
C PHE A 131 -13.07 -6.25 15.61
N ALA A 132 -14.39 -6.44 15.57
CA ALA A 132 -15.03 -7.46 14.76
C ALA A 132 -14.77 -7.25 13.26
N LEU A 133 -14.67 -8.36 12.53
CA LEU A 133 -14.57 -8.35 11.07
C LEU A 133 -15.92 -8.00 10.45
N ILE A 134 -15.89 -7.15 9.42
CA ILE A 134 -17.02 -6.87 8.52
C ILE A 134 -16.55 -6.96 7.06
N ASN A 135 -17.48 -7.03 6.11
CA ASN A 135 -17.18 -7.00 4.66
C ASN A 135 -16.09 -8.00 4.19
N SER A 136 -16.00 -9.18 4.83
CA SER A 136 -14.87 -10.12 4.69
C SER A 136 -15.27 -11.52 4.20
N GLY A 137 -16.39 -11.65 3.49
CA GLY A 137 -16.90 -12.91 2.93
C GLY A 137 -18.40 -13.05 3.04
#